data_AF-A0A4V3DEY4-F1
#
_entry.id   AF-A0A4V3DEY4-F1
#
_cell.length_a   1.000
_cell.length_b   1.000
_cell.length_c   1.000
_cell.angle_alpha   90.00
_cell.angle_beta   90.00
_cell.angle_gamma   90.00
#
_symmetry.space_group_name_H-M   'P 1'
#
loop_
_entity.id
_entity.type
_entity.pdbx_description
1 polymer ?
#
loop_
_entity_poly.entity_id
_entity_poly.type
_entity_poly.pdbx_seq_one_letter_code
_entity_poly.pdbx_strand_id
1 'polypeptide(L)'
;MSIRNHHNSTPWRRTRGQLAALALAGALLAACSSDPEPQIPDTPVEVLYNNAKDALEGGEPRRAATLFDEVERQHPYSKWATQAQLMAAYSYYLVDAYDDAIPALERFIELHPGNRNAAYAFYLRALCYYEQIEDVTRDQGNTELAQRALSDVIARFPNTPYSRDATVKLDLVMDHLAGKEMDVGRYYLKRHQYLGGINRFKNVVDRFQTTSHVPEALLRLTESYVALGVFAEAQKSTAVLGYNYPGSSWYQDAYNLLVNAGISPDGGEAPPPVALVNPADLGTSTEPVVEPVAAPDVQPAPPAMPVDPVEGSPTGMPLEAPVPMAPDPAAPDGLIGQDGTQLQTNTPDDMFGTEDGNNVDPSGEPLLIPGEEPQWPQ
;
A
#
# COMPACT_ATOMS: atom_id res chain seq x y z
N MET A 1 95.66 -11.00 49.80
CA MET A 1 95.86 -9.54 49.82
C MET A 1 94.69 -8.92 49.07
N SER A 2 93.95 -8.05 49.75
CA SER A 2 92.69 -7.42 49.31
C SER A 2 92.91 -6.38 48.20
N ILE A 3 92.07 -6.35 47.17
CA ILE A 3 91.57 -5.10 46.55
C ILE A 3 90.12 -5.33 46.08
N ARG A 4 89.15 -4.81 46.85
CA ARG A 4 87.76 -4.59 46.43
C ARG A 4 87.69 -3.17 45.84
N ASN A 5 87.44 -3.06 44.53
CA ASN A 5 87.15 -1.76 43.89
C ASN A 5 85.65 -1.49 43.98
N HIS A 6 85.25 -0.55 44.83
CA HIS A 6 83.92 0.05 44.83
C HIS A 6 83.87 1.18 43.79
N HIS A 7 83.11 0.99 42.71
CA HIS A 7 82.74 2.09 41.83
C HIS A 7 81.52 2.82 42.42
N ASN A 8 81.78 3.95 43.09
CA ASN A 8 80.75 4.90 43.50
C ASN A 8 80.12 5.53 42.25
N SER A 9 78.91 5.10 41.90
CA SER A 9 78.09 5.84 40.94
C SER A 9 77.55 7.10 41.63
N THR A 10 77.96 8.27 41.13
CA THR A 10 77.55 9.57 41.65
C THR A 10 76.02 9.74 41.54
N PRO A 11 75.30 10.02 42.63
CA PRO A 11 73.82 10.08 42.63
C PRO A 11 73.23 11.23 41.81
N TRP A 12 74.06 12.21 41.43
CA TRP A 12 73.62 13.45 40.77
C TRP A 12 73.19 13.31 39.31
N ARG A 13 73.61 12.24 38.61
CA ARG A 13 73.18 11.97 37.22
C ARG A 13 71.80 11.30 37.14
N ARG A 14 71.41 10.55 38.16
CA ARG A 14 70.11 9.85 38.20
C ARG A 14 68.97 10.81 38.54
N THR A 15 69.19 11.76 39.44
CA THR A 15 68.17 12.75 39.84
C THR A 15 67.86 13.76 38.73
N ARG A 16 68.86 14.18 37.93
CA ARG A 16 68.61 15.08 36.77
C ARG A 16 67.83 14.39 35.64
N GLY A 17 68.06 13.10 35.40
CA GLY A 17 67.28 12.32 34.44
C GLY A 17 65.84 12.11 34.90
N GLN A 18 65.61 11.87 36.19
CA GLN A 18 64.27 11.72 36.76
C GLN A 18 63.47 13.02 36.73
N LEU A 19 64.10 14.18 36.99
CA LEU A 19 63.42 15.48 36.89
C LEU A 19 63.08 15.85 35.43
N ALA A 20 63.96 15.53 34.47
CA ALA A 20 63.68 15.75 33.06
C ALA A 20 62.54 14.84 32.54
N ALA A 21 62.48 13.58 32.99
CA ALA A 21 61.40 12.65 32.65
C ALA A 21 60.04 13.10 33.24
N LEU A 22 60.03 13.63 34.47
CA LEU A 22 58.83 14.18 35.11
C LEU A 22 58.33 15.46 34.41
N ALA A 23 59.24 16.32 33.96
CA ALA A 23 58.89 17.52 33.19
C ALA A 23 58.32 17.16 31.81
N LEU A 24 58.87 16.14 31.14
CA LEU A 24 58.38 15.67 29.84
C LEU A 24 57.00 14.98 29.97
N ALA A 25 56.78 14.21 31.03
CA ALA A 25 55.47 13.62 31.34
C ALA A 25 54.42 14.69 31.67
N GLY A 26 54.80 15.75 32.38
CA GLY A 26 53.92 16.91 32.63
C GLY A 26 53.55 17.67 31.36
N ALA A 27 54.50 17.83 30.42
CA ALA A 27 54.24 18.46 29.12
C ALA A 27 53.32 17.62 28.21
N LEU A 28 53.42 16.28 28.28
CA LEU A 28 52.51 15.38 27.56
C LEU A 28 51.09 15.36 28.14
N LEU A 29 50.92 15.63 29.44
CA LEU A 29 49.60 15.75 30.09
C LEU A 29 48.93 17.12 29.82
N ALA A 30 49.72 18.18 29.62
CA ALA A 30 49.20 19.50 29.24
C ALA A 30 48.76 19.59 27.77
N ALA A 31 49.18 18.66 26.92
CA ALA A 31 48.72 18.56 25.53
C ALA A 31 47.29 18.01 25.40
N CYS A 32 46.68 17.52 26.49
CA CYS A 32 45.27 17.15 26.57
C CYS A 32 44.42 18.21 27.28
N SER A 33 44.90 19.46 27.36
CA SER A 33 44.16 20.61 27.88
C SER A 33 43.30 21.21 26.77
N SER A 34 42.08 20.67 26.63
CA SER A 34 40.88 21.35 26.10
C SER A 34 41.10 22.25 24.87
N ASP A 35 40.93 21.69 23.68
CA ASP A 35 40.43 22.52 22.57
C ASP A 35 39.06 23.08 23.02
N PRO A 36 38.82 24.40 22.89
CA PRO A 36 37.47 24.93 23.04
C PRO A 36 36.60 24.15 22.08
N GLU A 37 35.57 23.49 22.61
CA GLU A 37 34.52 22.86 21.80
C GLU A 37 34.15 23.89 20.72
N PRO A 38 34.32 23.58 19.42
CA PRO A 38 34.03 24.56 18.39
C PRO A 38 32.58 24.96 18.62
N GLN A 39 32.35 26.24 18.96
CA GLN A 39 31.01 26.79 18.98
C GLN A 39 30.49 26.58 17.57
N ILE A 40 29.69 25.52 17.39
CA ILE A 40 28.96 25.30 16.15
C ILE A 40 28.17 26.59 16.02
N PRO A 41 28.46 27.45 15.04
CA PRO A 41 27.71 28.68 14.91
C PRO A 41 26.24 28.28 14.82
N ASP A 42 25.41 28.83 15.70
CA ASP A 42 23.95 28.66 15.69
C ASP A 42 23.47 29.10 14.31
N THR A 43 23.49 28.14 13.38
CA THR A 43 23.15 28.41 12.00
C THR A 43 21.66 28.63 12.01
N PRO A 44 21.16 29.77 11.51
CA PRO A 44 19.73 30.03 11.50
C PRO A 44 18.99 28.86 10.86
N VAL A 45 17.89 28.46 11.46
CA VAL A 45 17.16 27.26 11.05
C VAL A 45 16.69 27.36 9.59
N GLU A 46 16.33 28.57 9.14
CA GLU A 46 15.99 28.86 7.75
C GLU A 46 17.16 28.54 6.80
N VAL A 47 18.39 28.83 7.20
CA VAL A 47 19.58 28.57 6.38
C VAL A 47 19.84 27.07 6.30
N LEU A 48 19.70 26.33 7.40
CA LEU A 48 19.84 24.87 7.39
C LEU A 48 18.78 24.22 6.51
N TYR A 49 17.52 24.65 6.64
CA TYR A 49 16.41 24.14 5.83
C TYR A 49 16.61 24.44 4.34
N ASN A 50 16.97 25.69 4.01
CA ASN A 50 17.21 26.07 2.61
C ASN A 50 18.39 25.32 2.01
N ASN A 51 19.48 25.07 2.76
CA ASN A 51 20.58 24.24 2.27
C ASN A 51 20.14 22.81 1.96
N ALA A 52 19.26 22.23 2.79
CA ALA A 52 18.70 20.91 2.55
C ALA A 52 17.82 20.88 1.30
N LYS A 53 16.97 21.91 1.15
CA LYS A 53 16.12 22.12 -0.02
C LYS A 53 16.94 22.31 -1.30
N ASP A 54 17.97 23.15 -1.28
CA ASP A 54 18.87 23.39 -2.42
C ASP A 54 19.57 22.08 -2.84
N ALA A 55 19.96 21.23 -1.88
CA ALA A 55 20.51 19.91 -2.18
C ALA A 55 19.48 18.99 -2.84
N LEU A 56 18.22 19.03 -2.40
CA LEU A 56 17.14 18.24 -2.99
C LEU A 56 16.86 18.68 -4.43
N GLU A 57 16.68 19.98 -4.64
CA GLU A 57 16.46 20.59 -5.96
C GLU A 57 17.67 20.41 -6.89
N GLY A 58 18.87 20.37 -6.33
CA GLY A 58 20.12 20.08 -7.03
C GLY A 58 20.30 18.61 -7.43
N GLY A 59 19.33 17.73 -7.13
CA GLY A 59 19.40 16.31 -7.47
C GLY A 59 20.30 15.50 -6.54
N GLU A 60 20.52 15.97 -5.31
CA GLU A 60 21.28 15.28 -4.26
C GLU A 60 20.37 14.81 -3.10
N PRO A 61 19.32 14.00 -3.33
CA PRO A 61 18.33 13.64 -2.29
C PRO A 61 18.94 12.95 -1.07
N ARG A 62 19.98 12.12 -1.25
CA ARG A 62 20.68 11.50 -0.11
C ARG A 62 21.33 12.54 0.81
N ARG A 63 21.92 13.59 0.22
CA ARG A 63 22.51 14.70 0.97
C ARG A 63 21.42 15.55 1.61
N ALA A 64 20.34 15.82 0.87
CA ALA A 64 19.19 16.55 1.38
C ALA A 64 18.61 15.89 2.63
N ALA A 65 18.43 14.56 2.62
CA ALA A 65 17.94 13.82 3.79
C ALA A 65 18.79 14.07 5.04
N THR A 66 20.12 13.97 4.91
CA THR A 66 21.05 14.27 6.03
C THR A 66 20.94 15.72 6.50
N LEU A 67 20.79 16.68 5.58
CA LEU A 67 20.66 18.09 5.92
C LEU A 67 19.30 18.40 6.58
N PHE A 68 18.23 17.75 6.16
CA PHE A 68 16.92 17.87 6.81
C PHE A 68 16.92 17.25 8.22
N ASP A 69 17.53 16.09 8.41
CA ASP A 69 17.71 15.50 9.75
C ASP A 69 18.51 16.43 10.68
N GLU A 70 19.49 17.15 10.13
CA GLU A 70 20.28 18.13 10.86
C GLU A 70 19.46 19.35 11.33
N VAL A 71 18.42 19.75 10.59
CA VAL A 71 17.47 20.78 11.00
C VAL A 71 16.72 20.34 12.27
N GLU A 72 16.18 19.11 12.28
CA GLU A 72 15.50 18.55 13.46
C GLU A 72 16.47 18.42 14.63
N ARG A 73 17.70 17.96 14.38
CA ARG A 73 18.73 17.75 15.41
C ARG A 73 19.16 19.05 16.10
N GLN A 74 19.35 20.13 15.35
CA GLN A 74 19.80 21.42 15.89
C GLN A 74 18.64 22.24 16.47
N HIS A 75 17.46 22.20 15.83
CA HIS A 75 16.33 23.08 16.16
C HIS A 75 15.01 22.33 16.34
N PRO A 76 14.90 21.34 17.26
CA PRO A 76 13.77 20.39 17.33
C PRO A 76 12.40 21.02 17.60
N TYR A 77 12.35 22.23 18.15
CA TYR A 77 11.10 22.96 18.43
C TYR A 77 10.77 24.05 17.41
N SER A 78 11.57 24.18 16.35
CA SER A 78 11.33 25.13 15.27
C SER A 78 10.09 24.73 14.45
N LYS A 79 9.39 25.74 13.89
CA LYS A 79 8.35 25.50 12.89
C LYS A 79 8.86 24.71 11.67
N TRP A 80 10.16 24.82 11.38
CA TRP A 80 10.84 24.13 10.29
C TRP A 80 11.24 22.70 10.63
N ALA A 81 11.28 22.30 11.91
CA ALA A 81 11.70 20.95 12.29
C ALA A 81 10.69 19.90 11.81
N THR A 82 9.40 20.15 12.05
CA THR A 82 8.32 19.27 11.58
C THR A 82 8.32 19.15 10.06
N GLN A 83 8.58 20.26 9.36
CA GLN A 83 8.75 20.27 7.91
C GLN A 83 9.92 19.40 7.48
N ALA A 84 11.09 19.65 8.07
CA ALA A 84 12.32 18.96 7.75
C ALA A 84 12.21 17.45 7.96
N GLN A 85 11.54 17.01 9.03
CA GLN A 85 11.33 15.59 9.29
C GLN A 85 10.58 14.89 8.13
N LEU A 86 9.53 15.51 7.59
CA LEU A 86 8.79 14.95 6.47
C LEU A 86 9.61 15.00 5.16
N MET A 87 10.36 16.09 4.96
CA MET A 87 11.24 16.25 3.81
C MET A 87 12.44 15.29 3.82
N ALA A 88 12.97 14.97 5.00
CA ALA A 88 13.99 13.95 5.18
C ALA A 88 13.45 12.59 4.72
N ALA A 89 12.27 12.20 5.21
CA ALA A 89 11.63 10.96 4.80
C ALA A 89 11.32 10.88 3.31
N TYR A 90 10.83 11.98 2.71
CA TYR A 90 10.64 12.08 1.26
C TYR A 90 11.96 11.94 0.49
N SER A 91 13.03 12.56 0.99
CA SER A 91 14.35 12.46 0.39
C SER A 91 14.92 11.04 0.47
N TYR A 92 14.65 10.30 1.56
CA TYR A 92 14.96 8.87 1.66
C TYR A 92 14.15 8.03 0.67
N TYR A 93 12.86 8.30 0.51
CA TYR A 93 11.99 7.65 -0.47
C TYR A 93 12.52 7.81 -1.90
N LEU A 94 12.96 9.02 -2.29
CA LEU A 94 13.48 9.30 -3.63
C LEU A 94 14.74 8.51 -4.01
N VAL A 95 15.45 7.94 -3.05
CA VAL A 95 16.66 7.13 -3.27
C VAL A 95 16.45 5.66 -2.93
N ASP A 96 15.20 5.21 -2.88
CA ASP A 96 14.79 3.85 -2.52
C ASP A 96 15.30 3.42 -1.13
N ALA A 97 15.63 4.37 -0.24
CA ALA A 97 16.06 4.10 1.12
C ALA A 97 14.85 3.91 2.04
N TYR A 98 14.02 2.91 1.73
CA TYR A 98 12.76 2.67 2.42
C TYR A 98 12.95 2.31 3.91
N ASP A 99 14.05 1.62 4.23
CA ASP A 99 14.45 1.28 5.61
C ASP A 99 14.69 2.53 6.48
N ASP A 100 15.07 3.65 5.87
CA ASP A 100 15.24 4.95 6.54
C ASP A 100 13.94 5.78 6.48
N ALA A 101 13.24 5.75 5.34
CA ALA A 101 12.03 6.53 5.11
C ALA A 101 10.88 6.12 6.03
N ILE A 102 10.61 4.82 6.15
CA ILE A 102 9.50 4.28 6.94
C ILE A 102 9.57 4.72 8.42
N PRO A 103 10.68 4.48 9.16
CA PRO A 103 10.74 4.88 10.56
C PRO A 103 10.72 6.41 10.74
N ALA A 104 11.22 7.19 9.78
CA ALA A 104 11.10 8.64 9.79
C ALA A 104 9.63 9.09 9.67
N LEU A 105 8.86 8.44 8.79
CA LEU A 105 7.43 8.70 8.60
C LEU A 105 6.59 8.27 9.80
N GLU A 106 6.90 7.10 10.37
CA GLU A 106 6.21 6.61 11.58
C GLU A 106 6.42 7.57 12.74
N ARG A 107 7.65 8.05 12.95
CA ARG A 107 7.93 9.08 13.95
C ARG A 107 7.14 10.36 13.68
N PHE A 108 7.06 10.82 12.42
CA PHE A 108 6.30 12.02 12.08
C PHE A 108 4.81 11.84 12.40
N ILE A 109 4.23 10.71 12.02
CA ILE A 109 2.83 10.37 12.27
C ILE A 109 2.53 10.31 13.77
N GLU A 110 3.42 9.72 14.56
CA GLU A 110 3.28 9.60 16.02
C GLU A 110 3.38 10.95 16.74
N LEU A 111 4.36 11.78 16.36
CA LEU A 111 4.60 13.06 17.01
C LEU A 111 3.64 14.16 16.54
N HIS A 112 3.16 14.08 15.30
CA HIS A 112 2.41 15.15 14.65
C HIS A 112 1.11 14.67 13.95
N PRO A 113 0.22 13.91 14.62
CA PRO A 113 -0.97 13.31 14.00
C PRO A 113 -1.99 14.34 13.48
N GLY A 114 -2.02 15.55 14.04
CA GLY A 114 -2.91 16.64 13.62
C GLY A 114 -2.30 17.59 12.58
N ASN A 115 -1.09 17.32 12.08
CA ASN A 115 -0.44 18.17 11.09
C ASN A 115 -1.20 18.10 9.76
N ARG A 116 -1.23 19.22 9.01
CA ARG A 116 -1.87 19.30 7.68
C ARG A 116 -1.36 18.24 6.69
N ASN A 117 -0.13 17.76 6.87
CA ASN A 117 0.51 16.77 6.01
C ASN A 117 0.51 15.37 6.60
N ALA A 118 -0.24 15.12 7.66
CA ALA A 118 -0.42 13.77 8.18
C ALA A 118 -0.91 12.83 7.06
N ALA A 119 -1.90 13.27 6.26
CA ALA A 119 -2.40 12.49 5.12
C ALA A 119 -1.28 12.10 4.13
N TYR A 120 -0.39 13.04 3.82
CA TYR A 120 0.75 12.77 2.95
C TYR A 120 1.77 11.83 3.60
N ALA A 121 2.08 11.97 4.88
CA ALA A 121 3.00 11.08 5.58
C ALA A 121 2.49 9.62 5.64
N PHE A 122 1.20 9.42 5.93
CA PHE A 122 0.57 8.09 5.85
C PHE A 122 0.65 7.51 4.45
N TYR A 123 0.39 8.33 3.43
CA TYR A 123 0.44 7.93 2.03
C TYR A 123 1.85 7.58 1.56
N LEU A 124 2.85 8.42 1.87
CA LEU A 124 4.24 8.17 1.52
C LEU A 124 4.77 6.89 2.20
N ARG A 125 4.34 6.61 3.44
CA ARG A 125 4.66 5.34 4.12
C ARG A 125 4.05 4.14 3.38
N ALA A 126 2.81 4.28 2.90
CA ALA A 126 2.16 3.26 2.09
C ALA A 126 2.90 3.04 0.76
N LEU A 127 3.39 4.11 0.12
CA LEU A 127 4.23 4.02 -1.08
C LEU A 127 5.54 3.28 -0.81
N CYS A 128 6.21 3.55 0.31
CA CYS A 128 7.45 2.83 0.67
C CYS A 128 7.24 1.31 0.72
N TYR A 129 6.10 0.83 1.20
CA TYR A 129 5.77 -0.61 1.16
C TYR A 129 5.35 -1.07 -0.24
N TYR A 130 4.59 -0.25 -0.96
CA TYR A 130 4.08 -0.56 -2.30
C TYR A 130 5.21 -0.72 -3.33
N GLU A 131 6.21 0.15 -3.31
CA GLU A 131 7.37 0.08 -4.24
C GLU A 131 8.28 -1.13 -3.95
N GLN A 132 8.14 -1.77 -2.78
CA GLN A 132 8.85 -2.99 -2.41
C GLN A 132 8.05 -4.28 -2.69
N ILE A 133 6.94 -4.18 -3.42
CA ILE A 133 6.18 -5.37 -3.85
C ILE A 133 7.00 -6.12 -4.89
N GLU A 134 7.33 -7.37 -4.58
CA GLU A 134 7.99 -8.30 -5.48
C GLU A 134 6.96 -9.14 -6.26
N ASP A 135 7.41 -9.86 -7.29
CA ASP A 135 6.62 -10.82 -8.06
C ASP A 135 5.80 -11.77 -7.17
N VAL A 136 4.59 -12.12 -7.63
CA VAL A 136 3.65 -13.08 -7.03
C VAL A 136 4.33 -14.37 -6.53
N THR A 137 5.35 -14.87 -7.21
CA THR A 137 6.06 -16.10 -6.81
C THR A 137 6.86 -15.95 -5.52
N ARG A 138 7.19 -14.72 -5.10
CA ARG A 138 8.04 -14.39 -3.94
C ARG A 138 7.24 -14.15 -2.66
N ASP A 139 7.92 -13.80 -1.58
CA ASP A 139 7.28 -13.49 -0.29
C ASP A 139 6.39 -12.25 -0.42
N GLN A 140 5.24 -12.26 0.26
CA GLN A 140 4.22 -11.21 0.13
C GLN A 140 4.12 -10.31 1.38
N GLY A 141 5.09 -10.36 2.29
CA GLY A 141 5.07 -9.57 3.53
C GLY A 141 4.95 -8.06 3.26
N ASN A 142 5.72 -7.52 2.31
CA ASN A 142 5.62 -6.12 1.90
C ASN A 142 4.27 -5.80 1.23
N THR A 143 3.74 -6.72 0.43
CA THR A 143 2.41 -6.58 -0.19
C THR A 143 1.30 -6.47 0.86
N GLU A 144 1.35 -7.28 1.93
CA GLU A 144 0.41 -7.20 3.06
C GLU A 144 0.59 -5.94 3.92
N LEU A 145 1.82 -5.44 4.04
CA LEU A 145 2.09 -4.15 4.69
C LEU A 145 1.55 -2.99 3.86
N ALA A 146 1.75 -3.01 2.54
CA ALA A 146 1.20 -2.04 1.60
C ALA A 146 -0.33 -2.04 1.64
N GLN A 147 -0.97 -3.22 1.61
CA GLN A 147 -2.42 -3.37 1.74
C GLN A 147 -2.95 -2.64 2.98
N ARG A 148 -2.35 -2.88 4.14
CA ARG A 148 -2.74 -2.26 5.41
C ARG A 148 -2.49 -0.75 5.39
N ALA A 149 -1.32 -0.31 4.94
CA ALA A 149 -0.96 1.11 4.92
C ALA A 149 -1.84 1.92 3.95
N LEU A 150 -2.18 1.38 2.77
CA LEU A 150 -3.09 2.00 1.82
C LEU A 150 -4.52 2.05 2.38
N SER A 151 -4.98 0.97 3.00
CA SER A 151 -6.29 0.94 3.67
C SER A 151 -6.40 1.99 4.78
N ASP A 152 -5.32 2.19 5.55
CA ASP A 152 -5.25 3.24 6.57
C ASP A 152 -5.41 4.64 5.96
N VAL A 153 -4.79 4.92 4.81
CA VAL A 153 -4.91 6.22 4.12
C VAL A 153 -6.36 6.47 3.70
N ILE A 154 -7.00 5.48 3.07
CA ILE A 154 -8.38 5.57 2.59
C ILE A 154 -9.35 5.77 3.76
N ALA A 155 -9.17 5.00 4.84
CA ALA A 155 -10.05 5.06 6.00
C ALA A 155 -9.92 6.38 6.78
N ARG A 156 -8.70 6.92 6.91
CA ARG A 156 -8.42 8.12 7.70
C ARG A 156 -8.62 9.42 6.93
N PHE A 157 -8.34 9.41 5.62
CA PHE A 157 -8.29 10.61 4.79
C PHE A 157 -9.12 10.49 3.49
N PRO A 158 -10.40 10.06 3.56
CA PRO A 158 -11.19 9.65 2.39
C PRO A 158 -11.33 10.73 1.31
N ASN A 159 -11.37 12.01 1.71
CA ASN A 159 -11.61 13.15 0.82
C ASN A 159 -10.32 13.80 0.27
N THR A 160 -9.18 13.12 0.37
CA THR A 160 -7.89 13.64 -0.12
C THR A 160 -7.52 13.06 -1.48
N PRO A 161 -6.70 13.75 -2.30
CA PRO A 161 -6.14 13.18 -3.52
C PRO A 161 -5.37 11.88 -3.27
N TYR A 162 -4.74 11.76 -2.10
CA TYR A 162 -4.00 10.57 -1.68
C TYR A 162 -4.88 9.34 -1.49
N SER A 163 -6.10 9.52 -0.95
CA SER A 163 -7.07 8.42 -0.84
C SER A 163 -7.50 7.89 -2.19
N ARG A 164 -7.71 8.78 -3.17
CA ARG A 164 -8.06 8.38 -4.54
C ARG A 164 -6.96 7.54 -5.18
N ASP A 165 -5.71 7.99 -5.10
CA ASP A 165 -4.58 7.20 -5.63
C ASP A 165 -4.37 5.90 -4.84
N ALA A 166 -4.44 5.96 -3.50
CA ALA A 166 -4.31 4.79 -2.63
C ALA A 166 -5.37 3.72 -2.92
N THR A 167 -6.59 4.12 -3.32
CA THR A 167 -7.66 3.19 -3.71
C THR A 167 -7.27 2.38 -4.94
N VAL A 168 -6.78 3.05 -5.99
CA VAL A 168 -6.32 2.37 -7.21
C VAL A 168 -5.14 1.44 -6.93
N LYS A 169 -4.18 1.90 -6.11
CA LYS A 169 -3.05 1.06 -5.69
C LYS A 169 -3.49 -0.11 -4.82
N LEU A 170 -4.49 0.07 -3.96
CA LEU A 170 -5.04 -1.01 -3.14
C LEU A 170 -5.68 -2.09 -4.01
N ASP A 171 -6.41 -1.71 -5.07
CA ASP A 171 -6.98 -2.68 -6.01
C ASP A 171 -5.89 -3.53 -6.68
N LEU A 172 -4.78 -2.90 -7.11
CA LEU A 172 -3.62 -3.61 -7.66
C LEU A 172 -2.97 -4.55 -6.63
N VAL A 173 -2.85 -4.11 -5.38
CA VAL A 173 -2.32 -4.94 -4.28
C VAL A 173 -3.23 -6.14 -4.01
N MET A 174 -4.55 -5.96 -4.01
CA MET A 174 -5.49 -7.06 -3.84
C MET A 174 -5.41 -8.07 -4.99
N ASP A 175 -5.32 -7.59 -6.23
CA ASP A 175 -5.14 -8.45 -7.41
C ASP A 175 -3.84 -9.26 -7.32
N HIS A 176 -2.74 -8.63 -6.89
CA HIS A 176 -1.46 -9.30 -6.68
C HIS A 176 -1.52 -10.41 -5.61
N LEU A 177 -2.16 -10.13 -4.47
CA LEU A 177 -2.38 -11.11 -3.40
C LEU A 177 -3.29 -12.26 -3.86
N ALA A 178 -4.32 -11.98 -4.64
CA ALA A 178 -5.15 -13.01 -5.26
C ALA A 178 -4.34 -13.86 -6.24
N GLY A 179 -3.47 -13.24 -7.02
CA GLY A 179 -2.52 -13.90 -7.91
C GLY A 179 -1.65 -14.92 -7.17
N LYS A 180 -1.21 -14.60 -5.94
CA LYS A 180 -0.43 -15.53 -5.09
C LYS A 180 -1.21 -16.79 -4.76
N GLU A 181 -2.45 -16.62 -4.31
CA GLU A 181 -3.32 -17.74 -3.99
C GLU A 181 -3.62 -18.58 -5.23
N MET A 182 -3.82 -17.93 -6.38
CA MET A 182 -4.01 -18.62 -7.66
C MET A 182 -2.78 -19.41 -8.10
N ASP A 183 -1.57 -18.87 -7.96
CA ASP A 183 -0.33 -19.56 -8.31
C ASP A 183 -0.14 -20.84 -7.48
N VAL A 184 -0.31 -20.72 -6.16
CA VAL A 184 -0.24 -21.86 -5.24
C VAL A 184 -1.37 -22.86 -5.49
N GLY A 185 -2.58 -22.38 -5.77
CA GLY A 185 -3.73 -23.21 -6.13
C GLY A 185 -3.47 -24.03 -7.39
N ARG A 186 -2.98 -23.39 -8.46
CA ARG A 186 -2.59 -24.07 -9.72
C ARG A 186 -1.48 -25.09 -9.51
N TYR A 187 -0.50 -24.79 -8.65
CA TYR A 187 0.56 -25.73 -8.30
C TYR A 187 0.01 -27.03 -7.68
N TYR A 188 -0.98 -26.92 -6.78
CA TYR A 188 -1.64 -28.07 -6.16
C TYR A 188 -2.52 -28.83 -7.16
N LEU A 189 -3.31 -28.11 -7.95
CA LEU A 189 -4.20 -28.68 -8.94
C LEU A 189 -3.44 -29.53 -9.97
N LYS A 190 -2.30 -29.01 -10.48
CA LYS A 190 -1.41 -29.74 -11.42
C LYS A 190 -0.90 -31.07 -10.88
N ARG A 191 -0.88 -31.24 -9.55
CA ARG A 191 -0.44 -32.47 -8.85
C ARG A 191 -1.60 -33.34 -8.38
N HIS A 192 -2.83 -33.03 -8.80
CA HIS A 192 -4.05 -33.70 -8.34
C HIS A 192 -4.25 -33.61 -6.82
N GLN A 193 -3.68 -32.58 -6.18
CA GLN A 193 -3.87 -32.29 -4.75
C GLN A 193 -5.08 -31.36 -4.58
N TYR A 194 -6.26 -31.86 -4.94
CA TYR A 194 -7.48 -31.06 -5.09
C TYR A 194 -7.88 -30.32 -3.80
N LEU A 195 -7.76 -30.95 -2.62
CA LEU A 195 -8.12 -30.31 -1.36
C LEU A 195 -7.23 -29.09 -1.04
N GLY A 196 -5.93 -29.17 -1.37
CA GLY A 196 -5.01 -28.05 -1.23
C GLY A 196 -5.35 -26.92 -2.19
N GLY A 197 -5.67 -27.25 -3.45
CA GLY A 197 -6.12 -26.28 -4.45
C GLY A 197 -7.43 -25.60 -4.05
N ILE A 198 -8.44 -26.36 -3.61
CA ILE A 198 -9.75 -25.85 -3.18
C ILE A 198 -9.59 -24.80 -2.09
N ASN A 199 -8.76 -25.05 -1.08
CA ASN A 199 -8.55 -24.07 0.00
C ASN A 199 -7.98 -22.75 -0.54
N ARG A 200 -7.09 -22.80 -1.54
CA ARG A 200 -6.51 -21.62 -2.17
C ARG A 200 -7.49 -20.87 -3.05
N PHE A 201 -8.19 -21.56 -3.94
CA PHE A 201 -9.19 -20.93 -4.81
C PHE A 201 -10.38 -20.37 -4.03
N LYS A 202 -10.80 -21.05 -2.95
CA LYS A 202 -11.82 -20.53 -2.05
C LYS A 202 -11.36 -19.24 -1.37
N ASN A 203 -10.09 -19.16 -0.95
CA ASN A 203 -9.53 -17.94 -0.38
C ASN A 203 -9.63 -16.75 -1.35
N VAL A 204 -9.41 -16.99 -2.65
CA VAL A 204 -9.61 -15.98 -3.72
C VAL A 204 -11.06 -15.51 -3.77
N VAL A 205 -12.01 -16.43 -3.82
CA VAL A 205 -13.44 -16.10 -3.89
C VAL A 205 -13.93 -15.41 -2.62
N ASP A 206 -13.44 -15.81 -1.44
CA ASP A 206 -13.93 -15.29 -0.18
C ASP A 206 -13.34 -13.90 0.15
N ARG A 207 -12.04 -13.68 -0.12
CA ARG A 207 -11.32 -12.46 0.32
C ARG A 207 -10.99 -11.47 -0.78
N PHE A 208 -10.97 -11.90 -2.04
CA PHE A 208 -10.49 -11.10 -3.17
C PHE A 208 -11.57 -10.95 -4.25
N GLN A 209 -12.81 -10.72 -3.83
CA GLN A 209 -14.03 -10.72 -4.65
C GLN A 209 -14.03 -9.73 -5.82
N THR A 210 -13.27 -8.63 -5.72
CA THR A 210 -13.19 -7.57 -6.74
C THR A 210 -12.07 -7.80 -7.76
N THR A 211 -11.27 -8.86 -7.59
CA THR A 211 -10.07 -9.09 -8.42
C THR A 211 -10.39 -9.81 -9.73
N SER A 212 -9.50 -9.67 -10.70
CA SER A 212 -9.63 -10.32 -12.01
C SER A 212 -9.52 -11.85 -11.94
N HIS A 213 -9.05 -12.38 -10.81
CA HIS A 213 -8.78 -13.81 -10.58
C HIS A 213 -10.02 -14.62 -10.16
N VAL A 214 -11.11 -13.98 -9.73
CA VAL A 214 -12.31 -14.67 -9.22
C VAL A 214 -12.94 -15.64 -10.24
N PRO A 215 -13.10 -15.28 -11.53
CA PRO A 215 -13.67 -16.19 -12.52
C PRO A 215 -12.86 -17.48 -12.70
N GLU A 216 -11.54 -17.35 -12.79
CA GLU A 216 -10.65 -18.52 -12.88
C GLU A 216 -10.73 -19.35 -11.60
N ALA A 217 -10.70 -18.72 -10.43
CA ALA A 217 -10.81 -19.42 -9.14
C ALA A 217 -12.08 -20.27 -9.03
N LEU A 218 -13.22 -19.72 -9.44
CA LEU A 218 -14.50 -20.44 -9.47
C LEU A 218 -14.47 -21.63 -10.43
N LEU A 219 -13.90 -21.47 -11.63
CA LEU A 219 -13.70 -22.61 -12.55
C LEU A 219 -12.83 -23.69 -11.90
N ARG A 220 -11.69 -23.31 -11.29
CA ARG A 220 -10.78 -24.28 -10.68
C ARG A 220 -11.39 -24.97 -9.45
N LEU A 221 -12.29 -24.30 -8.73
CA LEU A 221 -13.13 -24.92 -7.71
C LEU A 221 -14.03 -25.98 -8.33
N THR A 222 -14.77 -25.65 -9.40
CA THR A 222 -15.60 -26.62 -10.13
C THR A 222 -14.77 -27.82 -10.61
N GLU A 223 -13.63 -27.59 -11.25
CA GLU A 223 -12.72 -28.63 -11.72
C GLU A 223 -12.28 -29.56 -10.57
N SER A 224 -11.90 -28.98 -9.43
CA SER A 224 -11.45 -29.73 -8.26
C SER A 224 -12.58 -30.53 -7.60
N TYR A 225 -13.79 -29.95 -7.49
CA TYR A 225 -14.95 -30.63 -6.92
C TYR A 225 -15.45 -31.77 -7.80
N VAL A 226 -15.49 -31.57 -9.12
CA VAL A 226 -15.82 -32.64 -10.09
C VAL A 226 -14.82 -33.80 -9.95
N ALA A 227 -13.52 -33.50 -9.87
CA ALA A 227 -12.50 -34.53 -9.72
C ALA A 227 -12.62 -35.34 -8.42
N LEU A 228 -13.14 -34.72 -7.35
CA LEU A 228 -13.42 -35.39 -6.08
C LEU A 228 -14.78 -36.10 -6.03
N GLY A 229 -15.65 -35.92 -7.05
CA GLY A 229 -17.02 -36.45 -7.05
C GLY A 229 -17.99 -35.67 -6.15
N VAL A 230 -17.63 -34.45 -5.76
CA VAL A 230 -18.37 -33.60 -4.83
C VAL A 230 -19.24 -32.63 -5.66
N PHE A 231 -20.23 -33.21 -6.34
CA PHE A 231 -20.91 -32.53 -7.46
C PHE A 231 -21.82 -31.38 -7.05
N ALA A 232 -22.41 -31.42 -5.86
CA ALA A 232 -23.28 -30.33 -5.39
C ALA A 232 -22.50 -29.02 -5.21
N GLU A 233 -21.26 -29.10 -4.73
CA GLU A 233 -20.34 -27.98 -4.56
C GLU A 233 -19.81 -27.49 -5.92
N ALA A 234 -19.59 -28.41 -6.86
CA ALA A 234 -19.24 -28.06 -8.24
C ALA A 234 -20.36 -27.26 -8.92
N GLN A 235 -21.61 -27.72 -8.81
CA GLN A 235 -22.79 -27.01 -9.32
C GLN A 235 -22.91 -25.61 -8.71
N LYS A 236 -22.79 -25.49 -7.38
CA LYS A 236 -22.82 -24.18 -6.70
C LYS A 236 -21.75 -23.23 -7.24
N SER A 237 -20.51 -23.71 -7.37
CA SER A 237 -19.39 -22.89 -7.86
C SER A 237 -19.63 -22.42 -9.30
N THR A 238 -20.10 -23.31 -10.18
CA THR A 238 -20.45 -22.98 -11.57
C THR A 238 -21.65 -22.05 -11.67
N ALA A 239 -22.66 -22.21 -10.82
CA ALA A 239 -23.83 -21.33 -10.79
C ALA A 239 -23.44 -19.90 -10.39
N VAL A 240 -22.58 -19.74 -9.37
CA VAL A 240 -22.01 -18.44 -8.99
C VAL A 240 -21.21 -17.84 -10.13
N LEU A 241 -20.40 -18.64 -10.83
CA LEU A 241 -19.64 -18.20 -12.00
C LEU A 241 -20.54 -17.73 -13.15
N GLY A 242 -21.58 -18.50 -13.48
CA GLY A 242 -22.52 -18.17 -14.55
C GLY A 242 -23.38 -16.95 -14.24
N TYR A 243 -23.75 -16.75 -12.97
CA TYR A 243 -24.51 -15.59 -12.53
C TYR A 243 -23.71 -14.28 -12.60
N ASN A 244 -22.47 -14.29 -12.09
CA ASN A 244 -21.65 -13.07 -12.00
C ASN A 244 -20.85 -12.77 -13.27
N TYR A 245 -20.48 -13.81 -14.04
CA TYR A 245 -19.64 -13.69 -15.24
C TYR A 245 -20.26 -14.42 -16.45
N PRO A 246 -21.50 -14.07 -16.83
CA PRO A 246 -22.18 -14.72 -17.94
C PRO A 246 -21.38 -14.54 -19.24
N GLY A 247 -21.25 -15.61 -20.01
CA GLY A 247 -20.53 -15.59 -21.29
C GLY A 247 -19.00 -15.57 -21.20
N SER A 248 -18.41 -15.59 -20.00
CA SER A 248 -16.96 -15.77 -19.85
C SER A 248 -16.50 -17.14 -20.37
N SER A 249 -15.28 -17.23 -20.92
CA SER A 249 -14.68 -18.52 -21.31
C SER A 249 -14.60 -19.48 -20.12
N TRP A 250 -14.30 -18.93 -18.94
CA TRP A 250 -14.27 -19.68 -17.67
C TRP A 250 -15.61 -20.35 -17.35
N TYR A 251 -16.73 -19.65 -17.58
CA TYR A 251 -18.05 -20.24 -17.40
C TYR A 251 -18.32 -21.36 -18.40
N GLN A 252 -17.98 -21.17 -19.67
CA GLN A 252 -18.15 -22.20 -20.70
C GLN A 252 -17.37 -23.48 -20.36
N ASP A 253 -16.13 -23.33 -19.90
CA ASP A 253 -15.30 -24.45 -19.46
C ASP A 253 -15.91 -25.16 -18.23
N ALA A 254 -16.39 -24.40 -17.25
CA ALA A 254 -17.01 -24.95 -16.03
C ALA A 254 -18.31 -25.70 -16.35
N TYR A 255 -19.12 -25.17 -17.25
CA TYR A 255 -20.34 -25.79 -17.75
C TYR A 255 -20.02 -27.13 -18.44
N ASN A 256 -19.03 -27.13 -19.35
CA ASN A 256 -18.62 -28.33 -20.07
C ASN A 256 -18.09 -29.42 -19.12
N LEU A 257 -17.36 -29.05 -18.06
CA LEU A 257 -16.91 -30.00 -17.04
C LEU A 257 -18.08 -30.71 -16.33
N LEU A 258 -19.14 -29.98 -15.98
CA LEU A 258 -20.32 -30.56 -15.35
C LEU A 258 -21.10 -31.48 -16.31
N VAL A 259 -21.35 -31.02 -17.53
CA VAL A 259 -22.09 -31.82 -18.52
C VAL A 259 -21.35 -33.09 -18.90
N ASN A 260 -20.02 -33.03 -19.05
CA ASN A 260 -19.19 -34.22 -19.30
C ASN A 260 -19.21 -35.21 -18.11
N ALA A 261 -19.45 -34.72 -16.89
CA ALA A 261 -19.68 -35.53 -15.71
C ALA A 261 -21.15 -36.00 -15.56
N GLY A 262 -22.02 -35.67 -16.53
CA GLY A 262 -23.44 -36.05 -16.54
C GLY A 262 -24.33 -35.18 -15.65
N ILE A 263 -23.92 -33.96 -15.33
CA ILE A 263 -24.53 -33.10 -14.32
C ILE A 263 -24.94 -31.76 -14.93
N SER A 264 -26.16 -31.29 -14.62
CA SER A 264 -26.61 -29.95 -15.01
C SER A 264 -26.13 -28.90 -14.02
N PRO A 265 -25.75 -27.69 -14.45
CA PRO A 265 -25.38 -26.59 -13.55
C PRO A 265 -26.52 -26.13 -12.63
N ASP A 266 -27.77 -26.20 -13.10
CA ASP A 266 -28.94 -25.65 -12.40
C ASP A 266 -29.60 -26.66 -11.45
N GLY A 267 -28.99 -27.84 -11.26
CA GLY A 267 -29.58 -28.92 -10.45
C GLY A 267 -30.68 -29.73 -11.16
N GLY A 268 -30.97 -29.46 -12.44
CA GLY A 268 -31.86 -30.25 -13.30
C GLY A 268 -31.15 -31.39 -14.07
N GLU A 269 -31.82 -31.97 -15.06
CA GLU A 269 -31.18 -32.92 -15.99
C GLU A 269 -30.29 -32.15 -16.99
N ALA A 270 -29.09 -32.67 -17.27
CA ALA A 270 -28.11 -31.97 -18.09
C ALA A 270 -28.60 -31.89 -19.55
N PRO A 271 -28.53 -30.72 -20.21
CA PRO A 271 -28.66 -30.66 -21.66
C PRO A 271 -27.58 -31.56 -22.30
N PRO A 272 -27.84 -32.19 -23.45
CA PRO A 272 -26.81 -32.93 -24.16
C PRO A 272 -25.59 -32.02 -24.40
N PRO A 273 -24.36 -32.57 -24.38
CA PRO A 273 -23.14 -31.79 -24.52
C PRO A 273 -23.24 -30.87 -25.72
N VAL A 274 -23.06 -29.57 -25.47
CA VAL A 274 -23.08 -28.55 -26.51
C VAL A 274 -21.84 -28.81 -27.36
N ALA A 275 -22.04 -29.51 -28.48
CA ALA A 275 -21.02 -29.65 -29.50
C ALA A 275 -20.59 -28.23 -29.89
N LEU A 276 -19.29 -27.96 -29.83
CA LEU A 276 -18.68 -26.71 -30.26
C LEU A 276 -19.32 -26.31 -31.60
N VAL A 277 -20.16 -25.28 -31.58
CA VAL A 277 -20.73 -24.72 -32.81
C VAL A 277 -19.52 -24.24 -33.60
N ASN A 278 -19.28 -24.88 -34.74
CA ASN A 278 -18.20 -24.53 -35.63
C ASN A 278 -18.52 -23.12 -36.17
N PRO A 279 -17.60 -22.12 -36.15
CA PRO A 279 -17.90 -20.79 -36.68
C PRO A 279 -18.31 -20.79 -38.16
N ALA A 280 -18.03 -21.89 -38.87
CA ALA A 280 -18.47 -22.13 -40.24
C ALA A 280 -19.97 -22.50 -40.37
N ASP A 281 -20.64 -22.90 -39.29
CA ASP A 281 -22.08 -23.18 -39.26
C ASP A 281 -22.92 -21.92 -39.00
N LEU A 282 -22.30 -20.74 -38.84
CA LEU A 282 -22.95 -19.43 -38.94
C LEU A 282 -23.19 -19.05 -40.41
N GLY A 283 -23.81 -19.96 -41.16
CA GLY A 283 -24.32 -19.69 -42.50
C GLY A 283 -25.62 -18.89 -42.40
N THR A 284 -25.56 -17.63 -42.84
CA THR A 284 -26.68 -16.75 -43.23
C THR A 284 -28.08 -17.31 -42.98
N SER A 285 -28.56 -17.23 -41.73
CA SER A 285 -29.99 -17.31 -41.47
C SER A 285 -30.56 -15.91 -41.59
N THR A 286 -31.31 -15.69 -42.66
CA THR A 286 -32.31 -14.63 -42.72
C THR A 286 -33.21 -14.78 -41.51
N GLU A 287 -33.13 -13.87 -40.55
CA GLU A 287 -34.10 -13.83 -39.47
C GLU A 287 -35.50 -13.61 -40.07
N PRO A 288 -36.52 -14.41 -39.70
CA PRO A 288 -37.88 -13.94 -39.87
C PRO A 288 -38.08 -12.81 -38.87
N VAL A 289 -38.59 -11.67 -39.34
CA VAL A 289 -39.09 -10.60 -38.48
C VAL A 289 -40.22 -11.19 -37.63
N VAL A 290 -39.91 -11.49 -36.36
CA VAL A 290 -40.91 -11.85 -35.36
C VAL A 290 -41.47 -10.54 -34.82
N GLU A 291 -42.73 -10.26 -35.14
CA GLU A 291 -43.51 -9.22 -34.44
C GLU A 291 -43.46 -9.43 -32.93
N PRO A 292 -43.51 -8.38 -32.11
CA PRO A 292 -43.36 -8.50 -30.66
C PRO A 292 -44.53 -9.31 -30.10
N VAL A 293 -44.27 -10.56 -29.75
CA VAL A 293 -45.21 -11.39 -28.99
C VAL A 293 -45.27 -10.82 -27.58
N ALA A 294 -46.49 -10.47 -27.16
CA ALA A 294 -46.79 -9.98 -25.83
C ALA A 294 -46.15 -10.88 -24.75
N ALA A 295 -45.56 -10.24 -23.73
CA ALA A 295 -44.97 -10.91 -22.58
C ALA A 295 -45.96 -11.91 -21.97
N PRO A 296 -45.53 -13.13 -21.62
CA PRO A 296 -46.37 -14.01 -20.83
C PRO A 296 -46.52 -13.40 -19.43
N ASP A 297 -47.76 -13.38 -18.91
CA ASP A 297 -48.06 -13.02 -17.54
C ASP A 297 -47.21 -13.89 -16.58
N VAL A 298 -46.15 -13.30 -16.04
CA VAL A 298 -45.37 -13.88 -14.94
C VAL A 298 -46.25 -13.74 -13.69
N GLN A 299 -46.82 -14.87 -13.26
CA GLN A 299 -47.45 -14.92 -11.93
C GLN A 299 -46.38 -14.64 -10.86
N PRO A 300 -46.65 -13.76 -9.88
CA PRO A 300 -45.71 -13.51 -8.79
C PRO A 300 -45.52 -14.78 -7.96
N ALA A 301 -44.29 -15.00 -7.51
CA ALA A 301 -43.90 -16.15 -6.70
C ALA A 301 -44.80 -16.33 -5.46
N PRO A 302 -45.06 -17.57 -5.02
CA PRO A 302 -45.84 -17.81 -3.80
C PRO A 302 -45.08 -17.27 -2.56
N PRO A 303 -45.80 -16.74 -1.55
CA PRO A 303 -45.17 -16.20 -0.36
C PRO A 303 -44.45 -17.29 0.45
N ALA A 304 -43.33 -16.90 1.05
CA ALA A 304 -42.52 -17.75 1.92
C ALA A 304 -43.37 -18.38 3.04
N MET A 305 -43.14 -19.67 3.31
CA MET A 305 -43.79 -20.36 4.43
C MET A 305 -43.34 -19.76 5.77
N PRO A 306 -44.23 -19.62 6.77
CA PRO A 306 -43.86 -19.18 8.10
C PRO A 306 -43.04 -20.27 8.79
N VAL A 307 -41.81 -19.93 9.18
CA VAL A 307 -40.97 -20.71 10.09
C VAL A 307 -41.32 -20.32 11.53
N ASP A 308 -41.64 -21.32 12.36
CA ASP A 308 -41.91 -21.10 13.79
C ASP A 308 -40.65 -20.60 14.54
N PRO A 309 -40.78 -19.73 15.55
CA PRO A 309 -39.63 -19.17 16.25
C PRO A 309 -39.03 -20.19 17.23
N VAL A 310 -37.73 -20.44 17.10
CA VAL A 310 -36.94 -21.04 18.19
C VAL A 310 -36.54 -19.93 19.15
N GLU A 311 -37.08 -19.95 20.37
CA GLU A 311 -36.71 -19.05 21.46
C GLU A 311 -35.31 -19.37 22.00
N GLY A 312 -34.44 -18.36 22.15
CA GLY A 312 -33.23 -18.50 22.97
C GLY A 312 -32.02 -17.57 22.73
N SER A 313 -32.16 -16.26 23.01
CA SER A 313 -31.11 -15.29 23.41
C SER A 313 -29.99 -14.88 22.40
N PRO A 314 -29.29 -13.75 22.63
CA PRO A 314 -29.80 -12.39 22.74
C PRO A 314 -29.22 -11.46 21.66
N THR A 315 -29.98 -10.40 21.45
CA THR A 315 -29.85 -9.26 20.55
C THR A 315 -28.55 -8.45 20.70
N GLY A 316 -28.02 -7.93 19.58
CA GLY A 316 -27.31 -6.65 19.58
C GLY A 316 -26.23 -6.43 18.51
N MET A 317 -26.62 -6.10 17.27
CA MET A 317 -26.19 -4.93 16.45
C MET A 317 -26.52 -5.17 14.96
N PRO A 318 -27.00 -4.15 14.21
CA PRO A 318 -27.42 -4.31 12.82
C PRO A 318 -26.22 -4.29 11.87
N LEU A 319 -26.02 -5.40 11.15
CA LEU A 319 -25.24 -5.40 9.90
C LEU A 319 -26.17 -4.95 8.78
N GLU A 320 -26.02 -3.69 8.37
CA GLU A 320 -26.56 -3.22 7.11
C GLU A 320 -25.73 -3.88 5.98
N ALA A 321 -26.37 -4.77 5.22
CA ALA A 321 -25.73 -5.43 4.09
C ALA A 321 -25.57 -4.41 2.94
N PRO A 322 -24.38 -4.29 2.29
CA PRO A 322 -24.23 -3.44 1.13
C PRO A 322 -25.04 -4.01 -0.04
N VAL A 323 -25.76 -3.12 -0.72
CA VAL A 323 -26.53 -3.39 -1.94
C VAL A 323 -25.56 -3.81 -3.07
N PRO A 324 -25.84 -4.87 -3.84
CA PRO A 324 -24.99 -5.27 -4.96
C PRO A 324 -25.08 -4.23 -6.08
N MET A 325 -23.93 -3.64 -6.44
CA MET A 325 -23.79 -2.79 -7.61
C MET A 325 -23.59 -3.68 -8.84
N ALA A 326 -24.47 -3.56 -9.83
CA ALA A 326 -24.40 -4.33 -11.08
C ALA A 326 -23.13 -3.96 -11.88
N PRO A 327 -22.53 -4.92 -12.63
CA PRO A 327 -21.39 -4.63 -13.49
C PRO A 327 -21.80 -3.83 -14.73
N ASP A 328 -21.05 -2.78 -15.03
CA ASP A 328 -21.19 -1.94 -16.22
C ASP A 328 -20.60 -2.67 -17.45
N PRO A 329 -21.35 -2.86 -18.56
CA PRO A 329 -20.85 -3.59 -19.72
C PRO A 329 -20.16 -2.65 -20.72
N ALA A 330 -18.88 -2.34 -20.50
CA ALA A 330 -18.01 -1.83 -21.56
C ALA A 330 -16.52 -1.88 -21.13
N ALA A 331 -15.82 -2.94 -21.50
CA ALA A 331 -14.37 -2.90 -21.63
C ALA A 331 -14.02 -2.50 -23.07
N PRO A 332 -13.27 -1.41 -23.29
CA PRO A 332 -12.39 -1.32 -24.43
C PRO A 332 -10.98 -1.77 -24.02
N ASP A 333 -10.41 -2.62 -24.87
CA ASP A 333 -8.99 -2.93 -24.94
C ASP A 333 -8.13 -1.66 -24.92
N GLY A 334 -7.04 -1.71 -24.15
CA GLY A 334 -5.84 -0.91 -24.35
C GLY A 334 -5.99 0.59 -24.14
N LEU A 335 -5.62 1.07 -22.95
CA LEU A 335 -5.28 2.48 -22.74
C LEU A 335 -3.84 2.59 -22.25
N ILE A 336 -2.95 2.70 -23.24
CA ILE A 336 -1.81 3.60 -23.17
C ILE A 336 -2.39 5.00 -22.92
N GLY A 337 -1.95 5.66 -21.85
CA GLY A 337 -2.35 7.04 -21.57
C GLY A 337 -2.00 7.94 -22.75
N GLN A 338 -3.02 8.36 -23.52
CA GLN A 338 -2.93 9.53 -24.38
C GLN A 338 -3.28 10.75 -23.54
N ASP A 339 -2.36 11.15 -22.68
CA ASP A 339 -2.24 12.49 -22.12
C ASP A 339 -0.91 12.46 -21.37
N GLY A 340 0.11 13.14 -21.89
CA GLY A 340 1.46 13.19 -21.33
C GLY A 340 1.56 13.86 -19.96
N THR A 341 0.56 13.71 -19.10
CA THR A 341 0.59 14.10 -17.71
C THR A 341 1.49 13.10 -16.99
N GLN A 342 2.75 13.50 -16.81
CA GLN A 342 3.60 12.96 -15.75
C GLN A 342 2.73 12.80 -14.49
N LEU A 343 2.73 11.62 -13.87
CA LEU A 343 2.26 11.46 -12.50
C LEU A 343 2.99 12.54 -11.70
N GLN A 344 2.30 13.62 -11.36
CA GLN A 344 2.88 14.70 -10.58
C GLN A 344 3.32 14.06 -9.27
N THR A 345 4.62 13.83 -9.13
CA THR A 345 5.25 13.59 -7.84
C THR A 345 5.12 14.91 -7.11
N ASN A 346 3.95 15.17 -6.53
CA ASN A 346 3.70 16.33 -5.70
C ASN A 346 4.80 16.33 -4.64
N THR A 347 5.80 17.19 -4.82
CA THR A 347 6.81 17.36 -3.79
C THR A 347 6.08 17.87 -2.56
N PRO A 348 6.52 17.49 -1.36
CA PRO A 348 5.85 17.98 -0.17
C PRO A 348 5.82 19.52 -0.18
N ASP A 349 6.92 20.18 -0.58
CA ASP A 349 7.06 21.65 -0.66
C ASP A 349 6.01 22.36 -1.54
N ASP A 350 5.59 21.80 -2.69
CA ASP A 350 4.50 22.36 -3.50
C ASP A 350 3.14 22.31 -2.78
N MET A 351 3.02 21.46 -1.76
CA MET A 351 1.83 21.26 -0.94
C MET A 351 1.90 22.04 0.40
N PHE A 352 3.08 22.52 0.79
CA PHE A 352 3.23 23.54 1.81
C PHE A 352 3.09 24.90 1.16
N GLY A 353 1.85 25.26 0.79
CA GLY A 353 1.54 26.54 0.15
C GLY A 353 2.44 27.65 0.68
N THR A 354 3.07 28.37 -0.25
CA THR A 354 4.00 29.45 0.07
C THR A 354 3.37 30.31 1.16
N GLU A 355 4.04 30.47 2.31
CA GLU A 355 3.59 31.37 3.38
C GLU A 355 3.73 32.83 2.92
N ASP A 356 3.16 33.19 1.77
CA ASP A 356 2.88 34.57 1.38
C ASP A 356 1.52 34.95 1.99
N GLY A 357 1.47 35.06 3.32
CA GLY A 357 0.60 35.96 4.10
C GLY A 357 -0.92 36.04 3.83
N ASN A 358 -1.52 35.27 2.93
CA ASN A 358 -2.94 35.35 2.59
C ASN A 358 -3.63 34.05 3.00
N ASN A 359 -4.18 34.07 4.21
CA ASN A 359 -5.14 33.10 4.69
C ASN A 359 -6.38 33.12 3.77
N VAL A 360 -6.54 32.09 2.93
CA VAL A 360 -7.77 31.83 2.19
C VAL A 360 -8.17 30.38 2.43
N ASP A 361 -9.38 30.20 2.99
CA ASP A 361 -10.08 28.92 3.15
C ASP A 361 -10.43 28.33 1.75
N PRO A 362 -10.66 27.01 1.57
CA PRO A 362 -10.95 26.42 0.26
C PRO A 362 -12.25 26.91 -0.41
N SER A 363 -13.03 27.76 0.27
CA SER A 363 -14.20 28.45 -0.26
C SER A 363 -13.91 29.83 -0.88
N GLY A 364 -12.70 30.37 -0.76
CA GLY A 364 -12.30 31.63 -1.39
C GLY A 364 -12.79 32.91 -0.69
N GLU A 365 -13.39 32.84 0.50
CA GLU A 365 -13.74 34.03 1.29
C GLU A 365 -12.69 34.35 2.37
N PRO A 366 -12.31 35.63 2.54
CA PRO A 366 -11.37 36.03 3.57
C PRO A 366 -12.00 35.93 4.96
N LEU A 367 -11.33 35.23 5.88
CA LEU A 367 -11.69 35.15 7.29
C LEU A 367 -11.58 36.54 7.94
N LEU A 368 -12.73 37.12 8.31
CA LEU A 368 -12.80 38.34 9.12
C LEU A 368 -12.20 38.09 10.51
N ILE A 369 -11.10 38.77 10.81
CA ILE A 369 -10.52 38.85 12.16
C ILE A 369 -11.37 39.86 12.97
N PRO A 370 -11.90 39.52 14.17
CA PRO A 370 -12.60 40.49 15.00
C PRO A 370 -11.60 41.48 15.62
N GLY A 371 -11.58 42.74 15.19
CA GLY A 371 -10.86 43.79 15.92
C GLY A 371 -10.34 45.02 15.18
N GLU A 372 -10.42 45.12 13.85
CA GLU A 372 -9.96 46.33 13.14
C GLU A 372 -11.08 46.98 12.33
N GLU A 373 -11.47 48.20 12.72
CA GLU A 373 -12.38 49.03 11.94
C GLU A 373 -11.66 49.58 10.68
N PRO A 374 -12.27 49.49 9.48
CA PRO A 374 -11.65 50.02 8.28
C PRO A 374 -11.83 51.54 8.19
N GLN A 375 -10.72 52.28 8.13
CA GLN A 375 -10.71 53.67 7.69
C GLN A 375 -10.77 53.72 6.15
N TRP A 376 -11.82 54.35 5.61
CA TRP A 376 -11.93 54.63 4.17
C TRP A 376 -11.26 55.96 3.84
N PRO A 377 -10.43 56.06 2.78
CA PRO A 377 -9.93 57.34 2.31
C PRO A 377 -11.02 58.10 1.52
N GLN A 378 -11.05 59.43 1.68
CA GLN A 378 -11.92 60.37 0.96
C GLN A 378 -11.56 60.52 -0.51
#